data_AF-A0A348DG58-F1
#
_entry.id   AF-A0A348DG58-F1
#
_cell.length_a   1.000
_cell.length_b   1.000
_cell.length_c   1.000
_cell.angle_alpha   90.00
_cell.angle_beta   90.00
_cell.angle_gamma   90.00
#
_symmetry.space_group_name_H-M   'P 1'
#
loop_
_entity.id
_entity.type
_entity.pdbx_description
1 polymer ?
#
loop_
_entity_poly.entity_id
_entity_poly.type
_entity_poly.pdbx_seq_one_letter_code
_entity_poly.pdbx_strand_id
1 'polypeptide(L)'
;MSTEKKYCYRYVDGNDSDGRAIVMLWKRVIIRESEKTFWHTDDMPNMDLEQLVKYRTGGPKERRKYYVKRCLKGAERSSYHYTKEEALTAFVHRKLYQLSRMTLTAETVRLCLKGLVNHGHISGDDDGQVTRFSKIIATPDSTLIAVDEPGPEASTYSWGEY
;
A
#
# COMPACT_ATOMS: atom_id res chain seq x y z
N MET A 1 -28.70 -15.95 17.13
CA MET A 1 -27.34 -15.52 16.71
C MET A 1 -26.62 -15.06 17.96
N SER A 2 -25.32 -15.32 18.12
CA SER A 2 -24.56 -14.76 19.25
C SER A 2 -24.72 -13.24 19.24
N THR A 3 -25.08 -12.66 20.39
CA THR A 3 -25.17 -11.20 20.61
C THR A 3 -23.79 -10.57 20.80
N GLU A 4 -22.74 -11.39 20.87
CA GLU A 4 -21.38 -10.96 21.09
C GLU A 4 -20.73 -10.45 19.80
N LYS A 5 -20.06 -9.30 19.89
CA LYS A 5 -19.32 -8.72 18.77
C LYS A 5 -18.09 -9.58 18.47
N LYS A 6 -18.01 -10.10 17.25
CA LYS A 6 -16.77 -10.66 16.69
C LYS A 6 -15.94 -9.54 16.07
N TYR A 7 -14.63 -9.60 16.23
CA TYR A 7 -13.73 -8.54 15.75
C TYR A 7 -12.78 -9.01 14.66
N CYS A 8 -12.32 -8.04 13.87
CA CYS A 8 -11.22 -8.17 12.93
C CYS A 8 -10.26 -6.98 13.04
N TYR A 9 -9.01 -7.19 12.64
CA TYR A 9 -7.90 -6.29 12.91
C TYR A 9 -7.13 -5.93 11.65
N ARG A 10 -6.57 -4.72 11.62
CA ARG A 10 -5.63 -4.28 10.59
C ARG A 10 -4.66 -3.27 11.18
N TYR A 11 -3.36 -3.50 11.00
CA TYR A 11 -2.37 -2.46 11.26
C TYR A 11 -2.25 -1.51 10.08
N VAL A 12 -2.15 -0.22 10.39
CA VAL A 12 -1.95 0.88 9.44
C VAL A 12 -0.86 1.81 9.96
N ASP A 13 -0.15 2.45 9.05
CA ASP A 13 0.85 3.47 9.35
C ASP A 13 0.31 4.88 9.11
N GLY A 14 0.97 5.87 9.71
CA GLY A 14 0.71 7.29 9.50
C GLY A 14 1.75 8.15 10.21
N ASN A 15 1.41 9.41 10.41
CA ASN A 15 2.22 10.35 11.19
C ASN A 15 1.38 10.89 12.36
N ASP A 16 2.01 11.06 13.52
CA ASP A 16 1.42 11.82 14.63
C ASP A 16 1.43 13.34 14.35
N SER A 17 0.91 14.14 15.28
CA SER A 17 0.88 15.60 15.16
C SER A 17 2.27 16.25 15.11
N ASP A 18 3.31 15.54 15.56
CA ASP A 18 4.70 15.99 15.54
C ASP A 18 5.44 15.48 14.28
N GLY A 19 4.75 14.78 13.39
CA GLY A 19 5.31 14.21 12.16
C GLY A 19 6.05 12.88 12.36
N ARG A 20 6.08 12.30 13.56
CA ARG A 20 6.73 11.01 13.81
C ARG A 20 5.95 9.88 13.16
N ALA A 21 6.65 8.92 12.56
CA ALA A 21 6.03 7.73 12.01
C ALA A 21 5.41 6.89 13.12
N ILE A 22 4.14 6.52 12.96
CA ILE A 22 3.39 5.71 13.93
C ILE A 22 2.74 4.51 13.25
N VAL A 23 2.51 3.46 14.04
CA VAL A 23 1.74 2.28 13.64
C VAL A 23 0.52 2.16 14.55
N MET A 24 -0.65 2.05 13.95
CA MET A 24 -1.94 2.01 14.62
C MET A 24 -2.65 0.68 14.35
N LEU A 25 -3.32 0.15 15.37
CA LEU A 25 -4.19 -1.01 15.23
C LEU A 25 -5.64 -0.57 15.04
N TRP A 26 -6.20 -0.83 13.87
CA TRP A 26 -7.63 -0.67 13.61
C TRP A 26 -8.37 -1.95 14.01
N LYS A 27 -9.27 -1.84 15.00
CA LYS A 27 -10.18 -2.90 15.45
C LYS A 27 -11.58 -2.61 14.91
N ARG A 28 -12.18 -3.57 14.21
CA ARG A 28 -13.50 -3.43 13.57
C ARG A 28 -14.41 -4.61 13.91
N VAL A 29 -15.71 -4.38 13.92
CA VAL A 29 -16.73 -5.40 14.26
C VAL A 29 -17.18 -6.09 12.99
N ILE A 30 -17.17 -7.41 12.98
CA ILE A 30 -17.76 -8.23 11.92
C ILE A 30 -19.28 -8.26 12.13
N ILE A 31 -20.01 -7.82 11.12
CA ILE A 31 -21.48 -7.70 11.15
C ILE A 31 -22.20 -8.72 10.24
N ARG A 32 -21.45 -9.36 9.34
CA ARG A 32 -21.93 -10.46 8.49
C ARG A 32 -20.73 -11.27 8.04
N GLU A 33 -20.88 -12.58 7.95
CA GLU A 33 -19.81 -13.48 7.53
C GLU A 33 -20.39 -14.55 6.59
N SER A 34 -19.64 -14.89 5.55
CA SER A 34 -19.84 -16.06 4.70
C SER A 34 -18.61 -16.95 4.79
N GLU A 35 -18.55 -18.06 4.05
CA GLU A 35 -17.35 -18.90 3.99
C GLU A 35 -16.11 -18.12 3.53
N LYS A 36 -16.24 -17.29 2.48
CA LYS A 36 -15.11 -16.62 1.80
C LYS A 36 -14.91 -15.15 2.18
N THR A 37 -15.91 -14.52 2.78
CA THR A 37 -15.89 -13.06 3.03
C THR A 37 -16.50 -12.71 4.37
N PHE A 38 -16.14 -11.56 4.91
CA PHE A 38 -16.89 -10.91 5.98
C PHE A 38 -17.11 -9.44 5.68
N TRP A 39 -18.16 -8.88 6.27
CA TRP A 39 -18.44 -7.45 6.27
C TRP A 39 -18.20 -6.92 7.65
N HIS A 40 -17.52 -5.78 7.72
CA HIS A 40 -17.13 -5.19 8.98
C HIS A 40 -17.35 -3.67 8.97
N THR A 41 -17.44 -3.12 10.17
CA THR A 41 -17.65 -1.69 10.42
C THR A 41 -16.92 -1.25 11.67
N ASP A 42 -16.85 0.06 11.91
CA ASP A 42 -16.24 0.60 13.12
C ASP A 42 -17.06 0.20 14.34
N ASP A 43 -16.35 -0.11 15.43
CA ASP A 43 -17.00 -0.43 16.69
C ASP A 43 -17.72 0.81 17.24
N MET A 44 -18.92 0.58 17.77
CA MET A 44 -19.71 1.55 18.52
C MET A 44 -19.89 0.97 19.92
N PRO A 45 -19.06 1.37 20.90
CA PRO A 45 -18.99 0.70 22.21
C PRO A 45 -20.34 0.61 22.93
N ASN A 46 -21.20 1.62 22.75
CA ASN A 46 -22.50 1.71 23.42
C ASN A 46 -23.65 1.02 22.67
N MET A 47 -23.36 0.32 21.57
CA MET A 47 -24.35 -0.46 20.80
C MET A 47 -24.01 -1.93 20.86
N ASP A 48 -24.99 -2.80 21.09
CA ASP A 48 -24.84 -4.23 20.88
C ASP A 48 -24.74 -4.57 19.37
N LEU A 49 -24.52 -5.85 19.05
CA LEU A 49 -24.36 -6.29 17.67
C LEU A 49 -25.62 -6.04 16.81
N GLU A 50 -26.81 -6.30 17.34
CA GLU A 50 -28.07 -6.15 16.59
C GLU A 50 -28.36 -4.67 16.32
N GLN A 51 -28.19 -3.82 17.32
CA GLN A 51 -28.29 -2.37 17.21
C GLN A 51 -27.30 -1.83 16.18
N LEU A 52 -26.04 -2.28 16.22
CA LEU A 52 -25.01 -1.85 15.27
C LEU A 52 -25.36 -2.27 13.84
N VAL A 53 -25.80 -3.52 13.64
CA VAL A 53 -26.25 -4.01 12.32
C VAL A 53 -27.40 -3.14 11.83
N LYS A 54 -28.43 -2.92 12.64
CA LYS A 54 -29.59 -2.09 12.28
C LYS A 54 -29.16 -0.66 11.94
N TYR A 55 -28.27 -0.06 12.73
CA TYR A 55 -27.79 1.30 12.51
C TYR A 55 -27.00 1.43 11.19
N ARG A 56 -26.01 0.56 10.97
CA ARG A 56 -25.12 0.63 9.79
C ARG A 56 -25.78 0.16 8.50
N THR A 57 -26.81 -0.68 8.59
CA THR A 57 -27.52 -1.22 7.43
C THR A 57 -28.92 -0.64 7.23
N GLY A 58 -29.49 0.10 8.18
CA GLY A 58 -30.86 0.63 8.08
C GLY A 58 -31.03 1.84 7.16
N GLY A 59 -29.96 2.61 6.90
CA GLY A 59 -30.01 3.80 6.04
C GLY A 59 -30.04 3.51 4.52
N PRO A 60 -30.08 4.59 3.69
CA PRO A 60 -30.03 4.50 2.23
C PRO A 60 -28.86 3.63 1.76
N LYS A 61 -29.11 2.77 0.75
CA LYS A 61 -28.13 1.76 0.30
C LYS A 61 -26.82 2.40 -0.16
N GLU A 62 -26.89 3.58 -0.73
CA GLU A 62 -25.77 4.37 -1.25
C GLU A 62 -24.82 4.79 -0.13
N ARG A 63 -25.32 4.98 1.10
CA ARG A 63 -24.51 5.37 2.26
C ARG A 63 -23.81 4.19 2.93
N ARG A 64 -24.31 2.96 2.74
CA ARG A 64 -23.75 1.76 3.40
C ARG A 64 -22.30 1.51 3.01
N LYS A 65 -21.90 1.82 1.76
CA LYS A 65 -20.53 1.63 1.26
C LYS A 65 -19.46 2.43 2.02
N TYR A 66 -19.85 3.51 2.69
CA TYR A 66 -18.91 4.33 3.48
C TYR A 66 -18.59 3.68 4.81
N TYR A 67 -19.57 3.05 5.46
CA TYR A 67 -19.44 2.54 6.82
C TYR A 67 -19.22 1.03 6.90
N VAL A 68 -19.76 0.28 5.94
CA VAL A 68 -19.64 -1.18 5.88
C VAL A 68 -18.70 -1.54 4.76
N LYS A 69 -17.60 -2.20 5.11
CA LYS A 69 -16.60 -2.67 4.16
C LYS A 69 -16.67 -4.19 4.06
N ARG A 70 -16.47 -4.69 2.84
CA ARG A 70 -16.36 -6.12 2.55
C ARG A 70 -14.89 -6.50 2.54
N CYS A 71 -14.56 -7.63 3.13
CA CYS A 71 -13.23 -8.20 3.21
C CYS A 71 -13.25 -9.66 2.75
N LEU A 72 -12.26 -10.06 1.95
CA LEU A 72 -12.00 -11.47 1.65
C LEU A 72 -11.26 -12.09 2.83
N LYS A 73 -11.64 -13.31 3.20
CA LYS A 73 -10.90 -14.09 4.20
C LYS A 73 -9.61 -14.63 3.58
N GLY A 74 -8.52 -14.60 4.33
CA GLY A 74 -7.23 -15.13 3.89
C GLY A 74 -6.54 -14.31 2.80
N ALA A 75 -7.03 -13.12 2.46
CA ALA A 75 -6.31 -12.24 1.54
C ALA A 75 -5.06 -11.68 2.23
N GLU A 76 -3.88 -12.05 1.74
CA GLU A 76 -2.60 -11.85 2.43
C GLU A 76 -2.20 -10.39 2.63
N ARG A 77 -2.50 -9.52 1.65
CA ARG A 77 -1.93 -8.17 1.61
C ARG A 77 -2.88 -7.07 2.07
N SER A 78 -4.16 -7.09 1.72
CA SER A 78 -5.03 -5.90 1.84
C SER A 78 -6.21 -6.06 2.80
N SER A 79 -6.28 -7.19 3.51
CA SER A 79 -7.46 -7.59 4.29
C SER A 79 -7.37 -7.17 5.76
N TYR A 80 -8.51 -7.28 6.44
CA TYR A 80 -8.56 -7.38 7.89
C TYR A 80 -8.47 -8.86 8.27
N HIS A 81 -7.91 -9.15 9.44
CA HIS A 81 -7.65 -10.51 9.90
C HIS A 81 -8.36 -10.80 11.22
N TYR A 82 -8.52 -12.08 11.58
CA TYR A 82 -9.22 -12.46 12.81
C TYR A 82 -8.39 -12.20 14.05
N THR A 83 -7.06 -12.34 13.92
CA THR A 83 -6.13 -12.10 15.02
C THR A 83 -5.27 -10.87 14.76
N LYS A 84 -4.68 -10.34 15.83
CA LYS A 84 -3.76 -9.20 15.72
C LYS A 84 -2.45 -9.67 15.09
N GLU A 85 -2.04 -10.89 15.36
CA GLU A 85 -0.83 -11.53 14.87
C GLU A 85 -0.88 -11.67 13.34
N GLU A 86 -1.98 -12.23 12.80
CA GLU A 86 -2.22 -12.30 11.36
C GLU A 86 -2.21 -10.91 10.71
N ALA A 87 -2.88 -9.94 11.36
CA ALA A 87 -2.93 -8.57 10.87
C ALA A 87 -1.55 -7.89 10.85
N LEU A 88 -0.67 -8.21 11.81
CA LEU A 88 0.68 -7.68 11.90
C LEU A 88 1.59 -8.32 10.84
N THR A 89 1.53 -9.64 10.65
CA THR A 89 2.24 -10.34 9.58
C THR A 89 1.90 -9.74 8.22
N ALA A 90 0.61 -9.53 7.94
CA ALA A 90 0.17 -8.90 6.71
C ALA A 90 0.67 -7.45 6.57
N PHE A 91 0.77 -6.70 7.67
CA PHE A 91 1.33 -5.35 7.67
C PHE A 91 2.82 -5.33 7.35
N VAL A 92 3.62 -6.18 7.99
CA VAL A 92 5.05 -6.31 7.70
C VAL A 92 5.26 -6.64 6.22
N HIS A 93 4.50 -7.63 5.70
CA HIS A 93 4.58 -7.99 4.29
C HIS A 93 4.26 -6.81 3.36
N ARG A 94 3.18 -6.04 3.63
CA ARG A 94 2.88 -4.81 2.87
C ARG A 94 4.02 -3.80 2.90
N LYS A 95 4.66 -3.61 4.05
CA LYS A 95 5.72 -2.60 4.22
C LYS A 95 7.01 -3.00 3.53
N LEU A 96 7.39 -4.27 3.61
CA LEU A 96 8.51 -4.80 2.84
C LEU A 96 8.28 -4.63 1.33
N TYR A 97 7.09 -5.00 0.85
CA TYR A 97 6.72 -4.81 -0.54
C TYR A 97 6.76 -3.32 -0.96
N GLN A 98 6.28 -2.41 -0.10
CA GLN A 98 6.36 -0.97 -0.34
C GLN A 98 7.81 -0.49 -0.45
N LEU A 99 8.69 -0.96 0.43
CA LEU A 99 10.13 -0.65 0.38
C LEU A 99 10.77 -1.14 -0.92
N SER A 100 10.54 -2.41 -1.30
CA SER A 100 11.06 -2.98 -2.56
C SER A 100 10.63 -2.15 -3.77
N ARG A 101 9.37 -1.71 -3.82
CA ARG A 101 8.87 -0.83 -4.89
C ARG A 101 9.56 0.53 -4.92
N MET A 102 9.82 1.13 -3.74
CA MET A 102 10.54 2.40 -3.66
C MET A 102 11.98 2.25 -4.14
N THR A 103 12.65 1.16 -3.77
CA THR A 103 14.02 0.85 -4.24
C THR A 103 14.04 0.65 -5.75
N LEU A 104 13.14 -0.16 -6.31
CA LEU A 104 13.01 -0.38 -7.75
C LEU A 104 12.77 0.94 -8.51
N THR A 105 11.91 1.79 -7.98
CA THR A 105 11.62 3.10 -8.57
C THR A 105 12.86 4.00 -8.55
N ALA A 106 13.57 4.05 -7.41
CA ALA A 106 14.78 4.84 -7.28
C ALA A 106 15.89 4.34 -8.20
N GLU A 107 16.06 3.03 -8.34
CA GLU A 107 16.99 2.41 -9.30
C GLU A 107 16.65 2.82 -10.73
N THR A 108 15.39 2.66 -11.12
CA THR A 108 14.92 3.01 -12.47
C THR A 108 15.23 4.48 -12.79
N VAL A 109 14.90 5.39 -11.87
CA VAL A 109 15.20 6.83 -12.03
C VAL A 109 16.70 7.08 -12.19
N ARG A 110 17.54 6.43 -11.36
CA ARG A 110 19.01 6.56 -11.46
C ARG A 110 19.54 6.07 -12.81
N LEU A 111 19.06 4.92 -13.29
CA LEU A 111 19.46 4.36 -14.58
C LEU A 111 19.05 5.28 -15.74
N CYS A 112 17.84 5.84 -15.72
CA CYS A 112 17.40 6.82 -16.70
C CYS A 112 18.29 8.06 -16.75
N LEU A 113 18.60 8.64 -15.59
CA LEU A 113 19.46 9.82 -15.48
C LEU A 113 20.88 9.53 -15.99
N LYS A 114 21.46 8.40 -15.58
CA LYS A 114 22.79 7.97 -16.05
C LYS A 114 22.79 7.70 -17.55
N GLY A 115 21.74 7.08 -18.07
CA GLY A 115 21.59 6.84 -19.50
C GLY A 115 21.58 8.13 -20.32
N LEU A 116 20.88 9.16 -19.86
CA LEU A 116 20.88 10.49 -20.51
C LEU A 116 22.28 11.13 -20.53
N VAL A 117 23.06 10.98 -19.46
CA VAL A 117 24.47 11.44 -19.43
C VAL A 117 25.31 10.66 -20.43
N ASN A 118 25.24 9.33 -20.39
CA ASN A 118 26.04 8.44 -21.22
C ASN A 118 25.78 8.64 -22.73
N HIS A 119 24.55 8.97 -23.10
CA HIS A 119 24.16 9.29 -24.48
C HIS A 119 24.42 10.75 -24.87
N GLY A 120 25.00 11.56 -23.97
CA GLY A 120 25.38 12.95 -24.25
C GLY A 120 24.20 13.91 -24.32
N HIS A 121 23.03 13.56 -23.76
CA HIS A 121 21.86 14.44 -23.72
C HIS A 121 21.94 15.48 -22.60
N ILE A 122 22.60 15.14 -21.49
CA ILE A 122 22.77 16.03 -20.33
C ILE A 122 24.21 15.94 -19.81
N SER A 123 24.69 16.99 -19.13
CA SER A 123 26.01 16.97 -18.49
C SER A 123 25.96 16.24 -17.14
N GLY A 124 26.89 15.31 -16.92
CA GLY A 124 27.19 14.76 -15.59
C GLY A 124 28.31 15.53 -14.88
N ASP A 125 28.51 15.23 -13.59
CA ASP A 125 29.78 15.50 -12.90
C ASP A 125 30.85 14.46 -13.26
N ASP A 126 32.00 14.50 -12.57
CA ASP A 126 33.14 13.59 -12.81
C ASP A 126 32.79 12.11 -12.59
N ASP A 127 31.75 11.82 -11.79
CA ASP A 127 31.23 10.48 -11.52
C ASP A 127 30.02 10.12 -12.41
N GLY A 128 29.67 11.00 -13.37
CA GLY A 128 28.52 10.85 -14.26
C GLY A 128 27.17 11.05 -13.57
N GLN A 129 27.14 11.69 -12.39
CA GLN A 129 25.91 11.97 -11.66
C GLN A 129 25.22 13.23 -12.17
N VAL A 130 23.90 13.21 -12.07
CA VAL A 130 23.04 14.33 -12.49
C VAL A 130 22.64 15.12 -11.25
N THR A 131 22.78 16.44 -11.33
CA THR A 131 22.27 17.35 -10.30
C THR A 131 21.22 18.28 -10.91
N ARG A 132 20.53 19.04 -10.06
CA ARG A 132 19.61 20.08 -10.53
C ARG A 132 20.25 21.18 -11.38
N PHE A 133 21.59 21.24 -11.44
CA PHE A 133 22.36 22.23 -12.20
C PHE A 133 22.99 21.66 -13.48
N SER A 134 22.77 20.37 -13.78
CA SER A 134 23.21 19.76 -15.03
C SER A 134 22.62 20.48 -16.24
N LYS A 135 23.45 20.73 -17.26
CA LYS A 135 23.06 21.36 -18.52
C LYS A 135 22.42 20.34 -19.45
N ILE A 136 21.40 20.77 -20.18
CA ILE A 136 20.88 20.02 -21.32
C ILE A 136 21.76 20.30 -22.53
N ILE A 137 22.28 19.24 -23.15
CA ILE A 137 23.16 19.30 -24.33
C ILE A 137 22.33 19.01 -25.58
N ALA A 138 21.51 17.97 -25.55
CA ALA A 138 20.65 17.54 -26.65
C ALA A 138 19.40 16.83 -26.11
N THR A 139 18.37 16.70 -26.93
CA THR A 139 17.16 15.95 -26.60
C THR A 139 17.09 14.67 -27.43
N PRO A 140 16.63 13.53 -26.86
CA PRO A 140 16.33 12.35 -27.66
C PRO A 140 15.17 12.61 -28.63
N ASP A 141 15.28 12.14 -29.87
CA ASP A 141 14.21 12.28 -30.87
C ASP A 141 13.00 11.36 -30.60
N SER A 142 13.22 10.27 -29.85
CA SER A 142 12.20 9.28 -29.49
C SER A 142 12.57 8.54 -28.20
N THR A 143 11.99 7.35 -27.98
CA THR A 143 12.29 6.52 -26.81
C THR A 143 13.79 6.22 -26.72
N LEU A 144 14.39 6.62 -25.60
CA LEU A 144 15.76 6.28 -25.25
C LEU A 144 15.76 5.03 -24.36
N ILE A 145 16.50 4.00 -24.77
CA ILE A 145 16.89 2.91 -23.88
C ILE A 145 18.07 3.44 -23.05
N ALA A 146 17.81 3.73 -21.78
CA ALA A 146 18.81 4.35 -20.91
C ALA A 146 20.00 3.41 -20.62
N VAL A 147 19.71 2.11 -20.48
CA VAL A 147 20.66 1.01 -20.26
C VAL A 147 20.08 -0.26 -20.89
N ASP A 148 20.94 -1.13 -21.42
CA ASP A 148 20.52 -2.37 -22.09
C ASP A 148 20.15 -3.49 -21.12
N GLU A 149 20.68 -3.46 -19.90
CA GLU A 149 20.45 -4.47 -18.87
C GLU A 149 19.59 -3.92 -17.72
N PRO A 150 18.70 -4.74 -17.11
CA PRO A 150 17.97 -4.34 -15.92
C PRO A 150 18.93 -4.10 -14.75
N GLY A 151 18.58 -3.16 -13.89
CA GLY A 151 19.31 -2.97 -12.65
C GLY A 151 19.19 -4.17 -11.69
N PRO A 152 20.08 -4.28 -10.69
CA PRO A 152 20.05 -5.34 -9.67
C PRO A 152 18.67 -5.59 -9.05
N GLU A 153 17.94 -4.54 -8.68
CA GLU A 153 16.60 -4.67 -8.07
C GLU A 153 15.59 -5.16 -9.10
N ALA A 154 15.55 -4.54 -10.29
CA ALA A 154 14.68 -4.95 -11.39
C ALA A 154 14.92 -6.40 -11.84
N SER A 155 16.16 -6.87 -11.79
CA SER A 155 16.56 -8.22 -12.23
C SER A 155 16.06 -9.35 -11.32
N THR A 156 15.81 -9.03 -10.05
CA THR A 156 15.33 -9.98 -9.04
C THR A 156 13.87 -9.75 -8.66
N TYR A 157 13.26 -8.70 -9.20
CA TYR A 157 11.89 -8.33 -8.88
C TYR A 157 10.87 -9.28 -9.54
N SER A 158 9.86 -9.71 -8.76
CA SER A 158 8.74 -10.48 -9.28
C SER A 158 7.70 -9.56 -9.94
N TRP A 159 7.81 -9.39 -11.25
CA TRP A 159 6.93 -8.50 -12.02
C TRP A 159 5.45 -8.91 -12.01
N GLY A 160 5.14 -10.19 -11.78
CA GLY A 160 3.76 -10.66 -11.62
C GLY A 160 3.07 -10.13 -10.35
N GLU A 161 3.84 -9.58 -9.42
CA GLU A 161 3.35 -8.96 -8.20
C GLU A 161 3.32 -7.43 -8.24
N TYR A 162 3.85 -6.79 -9.29
CA TYR A 162 3.87 -5.32 -9.46
C TYR A 162 2.49 -4.76 -9.83
#